data_AF-A0A520GDP9-F1
#
_entry.id   AF-A0A520GDP9-F1
#
_cell.length_a   1.000
_cell.length_b   1.000
_cell.length_c   1.000
_cell.angle_alpha   90.00
_cell.angle_beta   90.00
_cell.angle_gamma   90.00
#
_symmetry.space_group_name_H-M   'P 1'
#
loop_
_entity.id
_entity.type
_entity.pdbx_description
1 polymer ?
#
loop_
_entity_poly.entity_id
_entity_poly.type
_entity_poly.pdbx_seq_one_letter_code
_entity_poly.pdbx_strand_id
1 'polypeptide(L)'
;MNNPSLLRLSVAAGVAFALHLPQAQAQQSPPLPFDATFSLPAAPAGPCTFPVRIDVVGKQGILALPRGVTIFTAPMQFATVTNLTTSASIRLTATGAFKVTTDQNANIVTTVTGRNILLDPVAGLVLGSGIFSFVFDNLENLVTPLNGTGRLVNICSMVE
;
A
#
# COMPACT_ATOMS: atom_id res chain seq x y z
N MET A 1 39.89 31.99 15.57
CA MET A 1 39.21 33.11 16.25
C MET A 1 37.75 33.08 15.82
N ASN A 2 36.72 33.03 16.64
CA ASN A 2 36.53 32.77 18.06
C ASN A 2 35.09 32.27 18.18
N ASN A 3 34.87 31.21 18.95
CA ASN A 3 33.58 30.93 19.57
C ASN A 3 33.35 31.99 20.67
N PRO A 4 32.09 32.28 21.04
CA PRO A 4 31.77 31.91 22.42
C PRO A 4 30.38 31.27 22.57
N SER A 5 30.40 30.17 23.30
CA SER A 5 29.30 29.57 24.04
C SER A 5 28.79 30.52 25.14
N LEU A 6 27.48 30.53 25.39
CA LEU A 6 26.85 30.74 26.70
C LEU A 6 25.41 30.20 26.59
N LEU A 7 25.12 28.97 27.05
CA LEU A 7 24.72 28.58 28.41
C LEU A 7 23.26 28.96 28.77
N ARG A 8 22.56 27.99 29.37
CA ARG A 8 21.30 28.04 30.17
C ARG A 8 20.05 27.69 29.34
N LEU A 9 19.21 26.72 29.71
CA LEU A 9 18.81 26.26 31.03
C LEU A 9 18.33 24.80 30.94
N SER A 10 18.86 23.93 31.80
CA SER A 10 18.28 22.62 32.06
C SER A 10 16.99 22.79 32.86
N VAL A 11 15.89 22.17 32.43
CA VAL A 11 14.80 21.81 33.34
C VAL A 11 14.57 20.33 33.20
N ALA A 12 15.11 19.58 34.18
CA ALA A 12 14.64 18.25 34.49
C ALA A 12 13.43 18.40 35.40
N ALA A 13 12.23 18.11 34.88
CA ALA A 13 11.06 17.87 35.69
C ALA A 13 10.49 16.50 35.29
N GLY A 14 10.87 15.49 36.06
CA GLY A 14 10.28 14.17 35.97
C GLY A 14 8.84 14.24 36.43
N VAL A 15 7.92 13.81 35.58
CA VAL A 15 6.63 13.30 36.00
C VAL A 15 6.48 11.93 35.36
N ALA A 16 6.72 10.90 36.15
CA ALA A 16 6.34 9.54 35.79
C ALA A 16 4.81 9.44 35.91
N PHE A 17 4.09 9.92 34.89
CA PHE A 17 2.74 9.45 34.69
C PHE A 17 2.86 8.00 34.21
N ALA A 18 2.46 7.06 35.07
CA ALA A 18 1.99 5.77 34.62
C ALA A 18 0.72 6.00 33.79
N LEU A 19 0.89 6.50 32.56
CA LEU A 19 -0.16 6.50 31.56
C LEU A 19 -0.47 5.03 31.32
N HIS A 20 -1.52 4.56 31.96
CA HIS A 20 -2.32 3.48 31.44
C HIS A 20 -2.84 4.00 30.10
N LEU A 21 -2.04 3.88 29.05
CA LEU A 21 -2.50 4.09 27.70
C LEU A 21 -3.68 3.13 27.55
N PRO A 22 -4.90 3.62 27.30
CA PRO A 22 -5.97 2.71 26.91
C PRO A 22 -5.40 1.92 25.73
N GLN A 23 -5.34 0.59 25.88
CA GLN A 23 -5.03 -0.27 24.76
C GLN A 23 -6.02 0.16 23.68
N ALA A 24 -5.52 0.78 22.60
CA ALA A 24 -6.35 1.19 21.49
C ALA A 24 -7.14 -0.05 21.06
N GLN A 25 -8.43 -0.05 21.36
CA GLN A 25 -9.31 -1.10 20.89
C GLN A 25 -9.24 -1.05 19.37
N ALA A 26 -9.13 -2.21 18.72
CA ALA A 26 -9.11 -2.26 17.28
C ALA A 26 -10.34 -1.52 16.75
N GLN A 27 -10.12 -0.37 16.10
CA GLN A 27 -11.23 0.41 15.55
C GLN A 27 -11.63 -0.27 14.24
N GLN A 28 -12.72 -1.03 14.30
CA GLN A 28 -13.32 -1.70 13.15
C GLN A 28 -14.51 -0.84 12.67
N SER A 29 -14.26 0.02 11.70
CA SER A 29 -15.36 0.66 10.96
C SER A 29 -15.86 -0.34 9.92
N PRO A 30 -17.18 -0.51 9.73
CA PRO A 30 -17.70 -1.26 8.59
C PRO A 30 -17.08 -0.75 7.28
N PRO A 31 -16.83 -1.61 6.28
CA PRO A 31 -16.31 -1.16 4.99
C PRO A 31 -17.19 -0.07 4.38
N LEU A 32 -16.56 1.05 4.02
CA LEU A 32 -17.22 2.21 3.44
C LEU A 32 -17.07 2.20 1.91
N PRO A 33 -17.96 2.88 1.16
CA PRO A 33 -17.76 3.10 -0.26
C PRO A 33 -16.38 3.69 -0.54
N PHE A 34 -15.72 3.20 -1.58
CA PHE A 34 -14.41 3.68 -2.01
C PHE A 34 -14.37 3.74 -3.54
N ASP A 35 -14.13 4.95 -4.05
CA ASP A 35 -13.96 5.22 -5.47
C ASP A 35 -12.64 5.97 -5.67
N ALA A 36 -11.83 5.52 -6.62
CA ALA A 36 -10.56 6.15 -6.95
C ALA A 36 -10.20 5.94 -8.43
N THR A 37 -9.56 6.94 -9.03
CA THR A 37 -9.03 6.84 -10.40
C THR A 37 -7.53 7.05 -10.36
N PHE A 38 -6.79 6.13 -11.01
CA PHE A 38 -5.35 6.21 -11.18
C PHE A 38 -5.02 6.28 -12.67
N SER A 39 -4.00 7.07 -13.01
CA SER A 39 -3.49 7.18 -14.37
C SER A 39 -2.01 6.78 -14.38
N LEU A 40 -1.67 5.79 -15.20
CA LEU A 40 -0.31 5.33 -15.43
C LEU A 40 0.14 5.81 -16.81
N PRO A 41 1.16 6.67 -16.92
CA PRO A 41 1.70 7.06 -18.21
C PRO A 41 2.39 5.87 -18.87
N ALA A 42 2.46 5.89 -20.21
CA ALA A 42 3.30 4.96 -20.95
C ALA A 42 4.77 5.19 -20.60
N ALA A 43 5.53 4.11 -20.37
CA ALA A 43 6.98 4.18 -20.33
C ALA A 43 7.60 2.90 -20.91
N PRO A 44 8.74 2.97 -21.62
CA PRO A 44 9.40 1.79 -22.20
C PRO A 44 9.79 0.72 -21.16
N ALA A 45 10.14 1.16 -19.96
CA ALA A 45 10.40 0.32 -18.79
C ALA A 45 9.33 0.51 -17.70
N GLY A 46 8.14 0.98 -18.09
CA GLY A 46 7.01 1.18 -17.20
C GLY A 46 6.20 -0.08 -16.98
N PRO A 47 5.18 -0.01 -16.11
CA PRO A 47 4.29 -1.14 -15.85
C PRO A 47 3.51 -1.58 -17.09
N CYS A 48 3.15 -0.64 -17.97
CA CYS A 48 2.62 -0.88 -19.33
C CYS A 48 3.37 0.02 -20.33
N THR A 49 3.50 -0.43 -21.57
CA THR A 49 4.13 0.33 -22.68
C THR A 49 3.20 1.38 -23.30
N PHE A 50 1.94 1.44 -22.86
CA PHE A 50 0.90 2.37 -23.29
C PHE A 50 0.22 3.01 -22.05
N PRO A 51 -0.43 4.17 -22.21
CA PRO A 51 -1.07 4.85 -21.07
C PRO A 51 -2.33 4.11 -20.63
N VAL A 52 -2.50 3.94 -19.32
CA VAL A 52 -3.61 3.19 -18.71
C VAL A 52 -4.32 4.03 -17.66
N ARG A 53 -5.66 3.97 -17.64
CA ARG A 53 -6.49 4.46 -16.54
C ARG A 53 -7.08 3.30 -15.75
N ILE A 54 -7.04 3.38 -14.43
CA ILE A 54 -7.59 2.38 -13.52
C ILE A 54 -8.68 3.07 -12.68
N ASP A 55 -9.93 2.70 -12.91
CA ASP A 55 -11.09 3.19 -12.15
C ASP A 55 -11.50 2.12 -11.14
N VAL A 56 -11.27 2.39 -9.87
CA VAL A 56 -11.58 1.50 -8.75
C VAL A 56 -12.88 1.95 -8.11
N VAL A 57 -13.79 1.00 -7.88
CA VAL A 57 -15.08 1.22 -7.20
C VAL A 57 -15.38 0.07 -6.26
N GLY A 58 -16.16 0.31 -5.21
CA GLY A 58 -16.68 -0.74 -4.33
C GLY A 58 -16.62 -0.33 -2.87
N LYS A 59 -16.11 -1.21 -2.00
CA LYS A 59 -15.95 -0.92 -0.58
C LYS A 59 -14.55 -1.22 -0.09
N GLN A 60 -14.10 -0.41 0.85
CA GLN A 60 -12.84 -0.60 1.54
C GLN A 60 -13.05 -0.47 3.06
N GLY A 61 -12.47 -1.40 3.81
CA GLY A 61 -12.40 -1.36 5.26
C GLY A 61 -10.97 -1.18 5.72
N ILE A 62 -10.76 -0.42 6.78
CA ILE A 62 -9.47 -0.22 7.43
C ILE A 62 -9.60 -0.69 8.87
N LEU A 63 -8.72 -1.60 9.29
CA LEU A 63 -8.62 -2.07 10.65
C LEU A 63 -7.26 -1.67 11.20
N ALA A 64 -7.25 -0.73 12.15
CA ALA A 64 -6.08 -0.43 12.95
C ALA A 64 -6.03 -1.38 14.14
N LEU A 65 -4.99 -2.21 14.21
CA LEU A 65 -4.78 -3.18 15.28
C LEU A 65 -3.70 -2.69 16.26
N PRO A 66 -3.64 -3.24 17.48
CA PRO A 66 -2.55 -2.95 18.41
C PRO A 66 -1.18 -3.20 17.79
N ARG A 67 -0.16 -2.48 18.28
CA ARG A 67 1.25 -2.57 17.84
C ARG A 67 1.51 -2.08 16.41
N GLY A 68 0.68 -1.17 15.90
CA GLY A 68 0.93 -0.48 14.63
C GLY A 68 0.66 -1.32 13.39
N VAL A 69 -0.10 -2.41 13.52
CA VAL A 69 -0.53 -3.21 12.38
C VAL A 69 -1.78 -2.60 11.77
N THR A 70 -1.77 -2.34 10.46
CA THR A 70 -2.94 -1.85 9.73
C THR A 70 -3.36 -2.90 8.70
N ILE A 71 -4.64 -3.23 8.67
CA ILE A 71 -5.21 -4.12 7.65
C ILE A 71 -6.17 -3.32 6.77
N PHE A 72 -5.95 -3.36 5.46
CA PHE A 72 -6.89 -2.90 4.46
C PHE A 72 -7.60 -4.10 3.88
N THR A 73 -8.92 -4.03 3.80
CA THR A 73 -9.78 -5.04 3.17
C THR A 73 -10.57 -4.39 2.05
N ALA A 74 -10.77 -5.10 0.95
CA ALA A 74 -11.45 -4.58 -0.22
C ALA A 74 -12.70 -5.41 -0.58
N PRO A 75 -13.66 -5.60 0.34
CA PRO A 75 -14.82 -6.44 0.05
C PRO A 75 -15.62 -5.83 -1.11
N MET A 76 -15.88 -6.64 -2.13
CA MET A 76 -16.62 -6.22 -3.33
C MET A 76 -15.95 -5.08 -4.13
N GLN A 77 -14.62 -4.97 -4.10
CA GLN A 77 -13.90 -4.00 -4.92
C GLN A 77 -13.70 -4.51 -6.35
N PHE A 78 -13.95 -3.63 -7.32
CA PHE A 78 -13.71 -3.83 -8.73
C PHE A 78 -12.80 -2.73 -9.26
N ALA A 79 -11.98 -3.06 -10.24
CA ALA A 79 -11.25 -2.08 -11.01
C ALA A 79 -11.54 -2.26 -12.50
N THR A 80 -11.78 -1.16 -13.20
CA THR A 80 -11.81 -1.12 -14.66
C THR A 80 -10.49 -0.56 -15.14
N VAL A 81 -9.74 -1.37 -15.87
CA VAL A 81 -8.46 -0.99 -16.45
C VAL A 81 -8.69 -0.68 -17.91
N THR A 82 -8.32 0.52 -18.36
CA THR A 82 -8.58 1.02 -19.72
C THR A 82 -7.28 1.45 -20.36
N ASN A 83 -6.96 0.88 -21.53
CA ASN A 83 -5.91 1.39 -22.41
C ASN A 83 -6.40 2.69 -23.06
N LEU A 84 -5.71 3.79 -22.80
CA LEU A 84 -6.13 5.12 -23.28
C LEU A 84 -5.79 5.37 -24.75
N THR A 85 -5.00 4.50 -25.38
CA THR A 85 -4.70 4.56 -26.82
C THR A 85 -5.75 3.82 -27.64
N THR A 86 -6.16 2.63 -27.21
CA THR A 86 -7.07 1.77 -27.99
C THR A 86 -8.52 1.78 -27.48
N SER A 87 -8.76 2.33 -26.29
CA SER A 87 -10.02 2.22 -25.53
C SER A 87 -10.40 0.79 -25.13
N ALA A 88 -9.52 -0.20 -25.33
CA ALA A 88 -9.71 -1.55 -24.79
C ALA A 88 -9.79 -1.48 -23.27
N SER A 89 -10.73 -2.22 -22.67
CA SER A 89 -10.91 -2.23 -21.23
C SER A 89 -11.26 -3.60 -20.69
N ILE A 90 -10.85 -3.83 -19.44
CA ILE A 90 -11.19 -5.04 -18.68
C ILE A 90 -11.63 -4.66 -17.28
N ARG A 91 -12.68 -5.33 -16.79
CA ARG A 91 -13.14 -5.21 -15.42
C ARG A 91 -12.67 -6.40 -14.59
N LEU A 92 -11.95 -6.12 -13.51
CA LEU A 92 -11.34 -7.10 -12.62
C LEU A 92 -11.88 -6.96 -11.20
N THR A 93 -12.06 -8.08 -10.50
CA THR A 93 -12.32 -8.10 -9.07
C THR A 93 -11.00 -8.08 -8.30
N ALA A 94 -10.91 -7.22 -7.28
CA ALA A 94 -9.75 -7.09 -6.38
C ALA A 94 -10.19 -7.18 -4.92
N THR A 95 -10.63 -8.37 -4.49
CA THR A 95 -11.27 -8.59 -3.19
C THR A 95 -10.32 -9.03 -2.07
N GLY A 96 -9.02 -8.85 -2.27
CA GLY A 96 -8.00 -9.23 -1.30
C GLY A 96 -7.87 -8.28 -0.11
N ALA A 97 -6.79 -8.50 0.63
CA ALA A 97 -6.43 -7.70 1.79
C ALA A 97 -4.93 -7.40 1.82
N PHE A 98 -4.60 -6.24 2.40
CA PHE A 98 -3.24 -5.79 2.65
C PHE A 98 -3.04 -5.70 4.16
N LYS A 99 -2.00 -6.35 4.67
CA LYS A 99 -1.51 -6.17 6.03
C LYS A 99 -0.23 -5.36 5.95
N VAL A 100 -0.26 -4.16 6.53
CA VAL A 100 0.86 -3.24 6.59
C VAL A 100 1.40 -3.23 8.03
N THR A 101 2.71 -3.43 8.16
CA THR A 101 3.43 -3.41 9.42
C THR A 101 4.74 -2.65 9.27
N THR A 102 5.30 -2.20 10.38
CA THR A 102 6.65 -1.61 10.41
C THR A 102 7.63 -2.59 11.06
N ASP A 103 8.79 -2.83 10.44
CA ASP A 103 9.82 -3.70 10.99
C ASP A 103 10.76 -2.96 11.98
N GLN A 104 11.80 -3.64 12.47
CA GLN A 104 12.76 -3.07 13.43
C GLN A 104 13.61 -1.93 12.86
N ASN A 105 13.71 -1.83 11.54
CA ASN A 105 14.47 -0.80 10.82
C ASN A 105 13.57 0.34 10.33
N ALA A 106 12.32 0.40 10.80
CA ALA A 106 11.29 1.32 10.34
C ALA A 106 10.86 1.14 8.86
N ASN A 107 11.14 -0.02 8.26
CA ASN A 107 10.66 -0.33 6.92
C ASN A 107 9.16 -0.65 6.95
N ILE A 108 8.45 -0.28 5.89
CA ILE A 108 7.06 -0.63 5.68
C ILE A 108 6.99 -1.98 4.96
N VAL A 109 6.59 -3.00 5.71
CA VAL A 109 6.36 -4.35 5.21
C VAL A 109 4.89 -4.48 4.87
N THR A 110 4.59 -4.73 3.59
CA THR A 110 3.22 -4.98 3.13
C THR A 110 3.09 -6.44 2.71
N THR A 111 2.17 -7.16 3.36
CA THR A 111 1.74 -8.50 2.97
C THR A 111 0.38 -8.42 2.29
N VAL A 112 0.29 -8.96 1.09
CA VAL A 112 -0.91 -8.99 0.26
C VAL A 112 -1.47 -10.40 0.27
N THR A 113 -2.78 -10.55 0.48
CA THR A 113 -3.45 -11.85 0.49
C THR A 113 -4.71 -11.85 -0.37
N GLY A 114 -5.02 -12.99 -0.98
CA GLY A 114 -6.18 -13.13 -1.85
C GLY A 114 -5.94 -12.53 -3.24
N ARG A 115 -6.96 -11.91 -3.83
CA ARG A 115 -6.93 -11.40 -5.20
C ARG A 115 -6.79 -9.87 -5.23
N ASN A 116 -5.67 -9.36 -5.73
CA ASN A 116 -5.31 -7.94 -5.66
C ASN A 116 -4.73 -7.46 -6.98
N ILE A 117 -4.96 -6.19 -7.31
CA ILE A 117 -4.23 -5.49 -8.37
C ILE A 117 -3.03 -4.83 -7.72
N LEU A 118 -1.84 -5.10 -8.26
CA LEU A 118 -0.58 -4.68 -7.70
C LEU A 118 0.23 -3.97 -8.78
N LEU A 119 0.92 -2.91 -8.36
CA LEU A 119 1.90 -2.21 -9.16
C LEU A 119 3.28 -2.49 -8.55
N ASP A 120 4.15 -3.13 -9.30
CA ASP A 120 5.51 -3.45 -8.89
C ASP A 120 6.50 -3.03 -10.00
N PRO A 121 7.64 -2.39 -9.67
CA PRO A 121 8.64 -1.97 -10.65
C PRO A 121 9.25 -3.10 -11.49
N VAL A 122 9.23 -4.35 -11.00
CA VAL A 122 9.79 -5.52 -11.68
C VAL A 122 8.69 -6.33 -12.36
N ALA A 123 7.58 -6.61 -11.66
CA ALA A 123 6.48 -7.42 -12.19
C ALA A 123 5.49 -6.64 -13.07
N GLY A 124 5.50 -5.30 -13.01
CA GLY A 124 4.59 -4.41 -13.74
C GLY A 124 3.21 -4.27 -13.08
N LEU A 125 2.19 -4.00 -13.90
CA LEU A 125 0.79 -3.97 -13.44
C LEU A 125 0.20 -5.39 -13.50
N VAL A 126 0.00 -6.01 -12.35
CA VAL A 126 -0.40 -7.42 -12.25
C VAL A 126 -1.64 -7.65 -11.41
N LEU A 127 -2.41 -8.66 -11.79
CA LEU A 127 -3.46 -9.24 -10.97
C LEU A 127 -2.86 -10.45 -10.23
N GLY A 128 -2.60 -10.27 -8.94
CA GLY A 128 -2.12 -11.32 -8.05
C GLY A 128 -3.27 -12.11 -7.43
N SER A 129 -3.13 -13.43 -7.34
CA SER A 129 -3.99 -14.32 -6.55
C SER A 129 -3.11 -15.26 -5.72
N GLY A 130 -3.04 -15.02 -4.40
CA GLY A 130 -2.15 -15.77 -3.52
C GLY A 130 -1.75 -14.98 -2.28
N ILE A 131 -0.52 -15.20 -1.82
CA ILE A 131 0.11 -14.49 -0.72
C ILE A 131 1.43 -13.93 -1.21
N PHE A 132 1.54 -12.61 -1.23
CA PHE A 132 2.73 -11.90 -1.67
C PHE A 132 3.16 -10.88 -0.61
N SER A 133 4.41 -10.43 -0.68
CA SER A 133 4.92 -9.36 0.15
C SER A 133 5.89 -8.49 -0.61
N PHE A 134 5.96 -7.22 -0.23
CA PHE A 134 6.97 -6.27 -0.67
C PHE A 134 7.32 -5.34 0.49
N VAL A 135 8.49 -4.73 0.42
CA VAL A 135 9.02 -3.88 1.51
C VAL A 135 9.55 -2.57 0.94
N PHE A 136 9.10 -1.47 1.52
CA PHE A 136 9.66 -0.14 1.30
C PHE A 136 10.48 0.29 2.52
N ASP A 137 11.61 0.94 2.30
CA ASP A 137 12.35 1.59 3.38
C ASP A 137 11.64 2.89 3.85
N ASN A 138 12.22 3.56 4.85
CA ASN A 138 11.70 4.82 5.37
C ASN A 138 11.86 6.03 4.43
N LEU A 139 12.52 5.85 3.28
CA LEU A 139 12.67 6.82 2.21
C LEU A 139 11.81 6.46 0.99
N GLU A 140 10.87 5.52 1.16
CA GLU A 140 9.94 5.03 0.13
C GLU A 140 10.64 4.29 -1.05
N ASN A 141 11.87 3.80 -0.85
CA ASN A 141 12.53 2.95 -1.84
C ASN A 141 12.07 1.50 -1.67
N LEU A 142 11.77 0.84 -2.80
CA LEU A 142 11.48 -0.59 -2.80
C LEU A 142 12.76 -1.39 -2.53
N VAL A 143 12.88 -1.94 -1.32
CA VAL A 143 14.05 -2.75 -0.91
C VAL A 143 13.82 -4.24 -1.06
N THR A 144 12.57 -4.68 -1.09
CA THR A 144 12.19 -6.05 -1.43
C THR A 144 11.06 -6.00 -2.44
N PRO A 145 11.32 -6.39 -3.71
CA PRO A 145 10.28 -6.48 -4.72
C PRO A 145 9.18 -7.47 -4.36
N LEU A 146 8.07 -7.40 -5.09
CA LEU A 146 6.97 -8.34 -4.93
C LEU A 146 7.45 -9.79 -5.01
N ASN A 147 7.32 -10.52 -3.90
CA ASN A 147 7.71 -11.92 -3.78
C ASN A 147 6.63 -12.71 -3.03
N GLY A 148 6.47 -13.99 -3.34
CA GLY A 148 5.51 -14.84 -2.64
C GLY A 148 5.05 -16.05 -3.43
N THR A 149 3.89 -16.58 -3.03
CA THR A 149 3.31 -17.79 -3.60
C THR A 149 1.92 -17.49 -4.17
N GLY A 150 1.66 -17.97 -5.38
CA GLY A 150 0.39 -17.77 -6.06
C GLY A 150 0.57 -17.56 -7.56
N ARG A 151 -0.44 -16.95 -8.17
CA ARG A 151 -0.43 -16.61 -9.60
C ARG A 151 -0.38 -15.10 -9.78
N LEU A 152 0.51 -14.63 -10.64
CA LEU A 152 0.52 -13.27 -11.16
C LEU A 152 0.07 -13.32 -12.63
N VAL A 153 -0.81 -12.40 -13.02
CA VAL A 153 -1.24 -12.21 -14.42
C VAL A 153 -0.94 -10.78 -14.83
N ASN A 154 -0.24 -10.60 -15.94
CA ASN A 154 0.04 -9.28 -16.51
C ASN A 154 -1.27 -8.66 -17.02
N ILE A 155 -1.71 -7.57 -16.40
CA ILE A 155 -2.96 -6.88 -16.76
C ILE A 155 -2.82 -6.14 -18.09
N CYS A 156 -1.65 -5.57 -18.39
CA CYS A 156 -1.42 -4.83 -19.63
C CYS A 156 -1.67 -5.73 -20.84
N SER A 157 -1.22 -6.99 -20.81
CA SER A 157 -1.48 -7.96 -21.90
C SER A 157 -2.96 -8.29 -22.14
N MET A 158 -3.85 -7.90 -21.23
CA MET A 158 -5.30 -8.13 -21.34
C MET A 158 -6.03 -6.95 -22.01
N VAL A 159 -5.36 -5.83 -22.21
CA VAL A 159 -5.91 -4.58 -22.77
C VAL A 159 -4.99 -3.96 -23.82
N GLU A 160 -4.02 -4.73 -24.32
CA GLU A 160 -3.10 -4.32 -25.38
C GLU A 160 -3.83 -4.13 -26.72
#